data_AF-A0A3G5T515-F1
#
_entry.id   AF-A0A3G5T515-F1
#
_cell.length_a   1.000
_cell.length_b   1.000
_cell.length_c   1.000
_cell.angle_alpha   90.00
_cell.angle_beta   90.00
_cell.angle_gamma   90.00
#
_symmetry.space_group_name_H-M   'P 1'
#
loop_
_entity.id
_entity.type
_entity.pdbx_description
1 polymer ?
#
loop_
_entity_poly.entity_id
_entity_poly.type
_entity_poly.pdbx_seq_one_letter_code
_entity_poly.pdbx_strand_id
1 'polypeptide(L)'
;MVHESYVTDETWAFDCRRCGHHWSIDYELQHTAGFGDEELRLWFRNGLPAMAPGAGVPCPHCGGLRVAASRPNTPLSSSTGDAGTST
;
A
#
# COMPACT_ATOMS: atom_id res chain seq x y z
N MET A 1 0.13 -12.56 -29.44
CA MET A 1 0.98 -12.57 -28.23
C MET A 1 0.12 -12.03 -27.11
N VAL A 2 -0.23 -12.88 -26.15
CA VAL A 2 -0.88 -12.43 -24.91
C VAL A 2 0.25 -11.87 -24.05
N HIS A 3 0.22 -10.58 -23.75
CA HIS A 3 1.08 -10.04 -22.72
C HIS A 3 0.60 -10.66 -21.41
N GLU A 4 1.46 -11.41 -20.74
CA GLU A 4 1.14 -12.00 -19.45
C GLU A 4 0.90 -10.85 -18.47
N SER A 5 -0.28 -10.84 -17.85
CA SER A 5 -0.60 -9.91 -16.78
C SER A 5 -1.01 -10.69 -15.55
N TYR A 6 -0.48 -10.31 -14.39
CA TYR A 6 -0.84 -10.91 -13.11
C TYR A 6 -1.27 -9.82 -12.13
N VAL A 7 -2.08 -10.20 -11.15
CA VAL A 7 -2.61 -9.29 -10.12
C VAL A 7 -2.04 -9.68 -8.77
N THR A 8 -1.62 -8.69 -7.98
CA THR A 8 -1.19 -8.86 -6.60
C THR A 8 -1.97 -7.95 -5.68
N ASP A 9 -2.41 -8.47 -4.53
CA ASP A 9 -3.03 -7.67 -3.49
C ASP A 9 -1.97 -6.97 -2.61
N GLU A 10 -2.06 -5.64 -2.49
CA GLU A 10 -1.23 -4.83 -1.60
C GLU A 10 -2.12 -3.95 -0.69
N THR A 11 -2.08 -4.20 0.62
CA THR A 11 -2.63 -3.25 1.60
C THR A 11 -1.68 -2.08 1.75
N TRP A 12 -2.19 -0.85 1.78
CA TRP A 12 -1.41 0.37 2.06
C TRP A 12 -2.02 1.13 3.24
N ALA A 13 -1.17 1.61 4.15
CA ALA A 13 -1.54 2.45 5.27
C ALA A 13 -1.38 3.93 4.92
N PHE A 14 -2.31 4.75 5.41
CA PHE A 14 -2.36 6.18 5.18
C PHE A 14 -2.54 6.95 6.49
N ASP A 15 -1.76 8.01 6.63
CA ASP A 15 -1.74 8.87 7.81
C ASP A 15 -1.99 10.33 7.39
N CYS A 16 -3.12 10.90 7.78
CA CYS A 16 -3.40 12.30 7.53
C CYS A 16 -2.66 13.18 8.54
N ARG A 17 -1.62 13.90 8.08
CA ARG A 17 -0.85 14.85 8.89
C ARG A 17 -1.61 16.14 9.22
N ARG A 18 -2.83 16.32 8.70
CA ARG A 18 -3.70 17.47 9.02
C ARG A 18 -4.64 17.20 10.19
N CYS A 19 -5.34 16.07 10.18
CA CYS A 19 -6.36 15.76 11.21
C CYS A 19 -6.04 14.51 12.04
N GLY A 20 -4.93 13.82 11.76
CA GLY A 20 -4.56 12.59 12.47
C GLY A 20 -5.44 11.39 12.16
N HIS A 21 -6.20 11.41 11.06
CA HIS A 21 -6.98 10.23 10.65
C HIS A 21 -6.06 9.20 10.00
N HIS A 22 -6.26 7.93 10.37
CA HIS A 22 -5.50 6.79 9.90
C HIS A 22 -6.45 5.79 9.24
N TRP A 23 -6.08 5.29 8.07
CA TRP A 23 -6.86 4.28 7.36
C TRP A 23 -5.96 3.40 6.50
N SER A 24 -6.48 2.26 6.08
CA SER A 24 -5.84 1.39 5.10
C SER A 24 -6.70 1.23 3.85
N ILE A 25 -6.06 0.93 2.73
CA ILE A 25 -6.72 0.57 1.48
C ILE A 25 -6.06 -0.69 0.94
N ASP A 26 -6.86 -1.69 0.63
CA ASP A 26 -6.43 -2.87 -0.12
C ASP A 26 -6.50 -2.54 -1.61
N TYR A 27 -5.35 -2.62 -2.27
CA TYR A 27 -5.20 -2.40 -3.69
C TYR A 27 -4.97 -3.72 -4.42
N GLU A 28 -5.58 -3.84 -5.59
CA GLU A 28 -5.26 -4.86 -6.58
C GLU A 28 -4.29 -4.22 -7.58
N LEU A 29 -3.04 -4.66 -7.58
CA LEU A 29 -2.01 -4.15 -8.48
C LEU A 29 -1.89 -5.09 -9.68
N GLN A 30 -2.37 -4.64 -10.83
CA GLN A 30 -2.22 -5.36 -12.08
C GLN A 30 -0.88 -4.99 -12.71
N HIS A 31 -0.02 -6.01 -12.85
CA HIS A 31 1.24 -5.92 -13.56
C HIS A 31 1.00 -6.42 -14.98
N THR A 32 1.30 -5.60 -15.97
CA THR A 32 1.17 -5.97 -17.38
C THR A 32 2.53 -5.80 -18.04
N ALA A 33 2.99 -6.82 -18.76
CA ALA A 33 4.17 -6.69 -19.60
C ALA A 33 3.95 -5.57 -20.62
N GLY A 34 4.76 -4.50 -20.53
CA GLY A 34 4.74 -3.41 -21.47
C GLY A 34 5.49 -3.74 -22.76
N PHE A 35 5.76 -2.72 -23.57
CA PHE A 35 6.63 -2.86 -24.73
C PHE A 35 8.10 -2.82 -24.27
N GLY A 36 8.76 -3.99 -24.22
CA GLY A 36 10.15 -4.10 -23.76
C GLY A 36 10.24 -4.67 -22.33
N ASP A 37 11.17 -4.14 -21.54
CA ASP A 37 11.40 -4.47 -20.12
C ASP A 37 10.62 -3.56 -19.15
N GLU A 38 9.80 -2.64 -19.66
CA GLU A 38 8.95 -1.78 -18.85
C GLU A 38 7.69 -2.53 -18.38
N GLU A 39 7.54 -2.68 -17.07
CA GLU A 39 6.33 -3.22 -16.44
C GLU A 39 5.32 -2.09 -16.21
N LEU A 40 4.13 -2.19 -16.82
CA LEU A 40 3.03 -1.28 -16.56
C LEU A 40 2.28 -1.72 -15.29
N ARG A 41 2.15 -0.81 -14.33
CA ARG A 41 1.45 -1.04 -13.06
C ARG A 41 0.17 -0.25 -13.00
N LEU A 42 -0.97 -0.95 -12.97
CA LEU A 42 -2.29 -0.37 -12.85
C LEU A 42 -2.87 -0.68 -11.47
N TRP A 43 -3.35 0.35 -10.79
CA TRP A 43 -3.88 0.24 -9.43
C TRP A 43 -5.41 0.15 -9.48
N PHE A 44 -5.96 -0.84 -8.79
CA PHE A 44 -7.39 -1.03 -8.65
C PHE A 44 -7.78 -1.15 -7.17
N ARG A 45 -9.05 -0.89 -6.89
CA ARG A 45 -9.68 -1.11 -5.60
C ARG A 45 -11.07 -1.68 -5.83
N ASN A 46 -11.31 -2.90 -5.35
CA ASN A 46 -12.56 -3.62 -5.57
C ASN A 46 -12.91 -3.72 -7.08
N GLY A 47 -11.91 -3.99 -7.92
CA GLY A 47 -12.03 -4.07 -9.37
C GLY A 47 -12.18 -2.74 -10.11
N LEU A 48 -12.19 -1.59 -9.42
CA LEU A 48 -12.30 -0.26 -10.03
C LEU A 48 -10.95 0.44 -10.10
N PRO A 49 -10.62 1.14 -11.22
CA PRO A 49 -9.40 1.92 -11.32
C PRO A 49 -9.26 2.91 -10.16
N ALA A 50 -8.09 2.91 -9.53
CA ALA A 50 -7.78 3.72 -8.37
C ALA A 50 -6.51 4.54 -8.59
N MET A 51 -6.35 5.60 -7.80
CA MET A 51 -5.08 6.34 -7.75
C MET A 51 -4.01 5.49 -7.08
N ALA A 52 -2.78 5.57 -7.57
CA ALA A 52 -1.65 4.96 -6.87
C ALA A 52 -1.53 5.55 -5.44
N PRO A 53 -1.09 4.75 -4.46
CA PRO A 53 -0.94 5.19 -3.07
C PRO A 53 -0.12 6.47 -2.91
N GLY A 54 0.91 6.64 -3.75
CA GLY A 54 1.78 7.83 -3.77
C GLY A 54 1.26 9.03 -4.55
N ALA A 55 0.12 8.93 -5.24
CA ALA A 55 -0.39 9.98 -6.13
C ALA A 55 -1.11 11.13 -5.39
N GLY A 56 -1.16 11.11 -4.06
CA GLY A 56 -1.81 12.15 -3.25
C GLY A 56 -3.28 11.88 -2.97
N VAL A 57 -3.60 10.69 -2.44
CA VAL A 57 -4.96 10.32 -2.01
C VAL A 57 -5.47 11.30 -0.94
N PRO A 58 -6.64 11.95 -1.11
CA PRO A 58 -7.18 12.88 -0.13
C PRO A 58 -7.68 12.14 1.11
N CYS A 59 -7.53 12.77 2.28
CA CYS A 59 -8.07 12.24 3.53
C CYS A 59 -9.61 12.16 3.47
N PRO A 60 -10.22 10.97 3.69
CA PRO A 60 -11.68 10.82 3.61
C PRO A 60 -12.42 11.56 4.73
N HIS A 61 -11.73 11.90 5.83
CA HIS A 61 -12.31 12.59 6.97
C HIS A 61 -12.30 14.12 6.83
N CYS A 62 -11.22 14.72 6.30
CA CYS A 62 -11.06 16.19 6.25
C CYS A 62 -10.78 16.77 4.86
N GLY A 63 -10.67 15.93 3.83
CA GLY A 63 -10.35 16.33 2.45
C GLY A 63 -8.93 16.87 2.23
N GLY A 64 -8.06 16.86 3.24
CA GLY A 64 -6.69 17.36 3.12
C GLY A 64 -5.78 16.43 2.31
N LEU A 65 -4.83 17.01 1.58
CA LEU A 65 -3.83 16.29 0.77
C LEU A 65 -2.50 16.00 1.50
N ARG A 66 -2.37 16.44 2.76
CA ARG A 66 -1.19 16.14 3.60
C ARG A 66 -1.31 14.72 4.16
N VAL A 67 -1.22 13.73 3.29
CA VAL A 67 -1.37 12.31 3.60
C VAL A 67 -0.05 11.61 3.32
N ALA A 68 0.49 10.92 4.31
CA ALA A 68 1.60 10.00 4.10
C ALA A 68 1.04 8.62 3.77
N ALA A 69 1.57 8.00 2.72
CA ALA A 69 1.26 6.62 2.36
C ALA A 69 2.48 5.76 2.67
N SER A 70 2.26 4.61 3.31
CA SER A 70 3.29 3.61 3.56
C SER A 70 2.76 2.23 3.21
N ARG A 71 3.62 1.41 2.60
CA ARG A 71 3.36 -0.03 2.61
C ARG A 71 3.46 -0.48 4.06
N PRO A 72 2.52 -1.28 4.59
CA PRO A 72 2.68 -1.93 5.86
C PRO A 72 3.97 -2.74 5.74
N ASN A 73 5.02 -2.26 6.40
CA ASN A 73 6.23 -3.03 6.53
C ASN A 73 5.84 -4.32 7.25
N THR A 74 6.31 -5.46 6.76
CA THR A 74 6.20 -6.76 7.43
C THR A 74 6.32 -6.55 8.94
N PRO A 75 5.37 -7.04 9.77
CA PRO A 75 5.35 -6.72 11.19
C PRO A 75 6.75 -6.95 11.75
N LEU A 76 7.33 -5.90 12.35
CA LEU A 76 8.58 -6.01 13.10
C LEU A 76 8.42 -7.21 14.02
N SER A 77 9.14 -8.30 13.75
CA SER A 77 9.20 -9.44 14.64
C SER A 77 9.47 -8.90 16.03
N SER A 78 8.49 -9.01 16.92
CA SER A 78 8.64 -8.71 18.33
C SER A 78 9.70 -9.67 18.85
N SER A 79 10.97 -9.26 18.82
CA SER A 79 12.03 -9.94 19.56
C SER A 79 11.72 -9.75 21.03
N THR A 80 11.02 -10.75 21.58
CA THR A 80 10.84 -10.98 23.01
C THR A 80 12.17 -10.73 23.70
N GLY A 81 12.22 -9.71 24.55
CA GLY A 81 13.35 -9.53 25.44
C GLY A 81 13.47 -10.75 26.32
N ASP A 82 14.59 -11.46 26.22
CA ASP A 82 15.04 -12.43 27.22
C ASP A 82 15.25 -11.71 28.56
N ALA A 83 14.18 -11.64 29.35
CA ALA A 83 14.28 -11.39 30.78
C ALA A 83 14.72 -12.71 31.43
N GLY A 84 15.96 -12.72 31.92
CA GLY A 84 16.60 -13.91 32.48
C GLY A 84 15.89 -14.49 33.70
N THR A 85 16.20 -15.75 34.01
CA THR A 85 16.36 -16.34 35.36
C THR A 85 16.84 -17.80 35.21
N SER A 86 17.66 -18.23 36.17
CA SER A 86 18.12 -19.59 36.52
C SER A 86 19.56 -19.86 36.06
N THR A 87 20.55 -20.07 36.93
CA THR A 87 20.57 -20.76 38.24
C THR A 87 21.58 -20.11 39.18
#